data_AF-A0A7S1UYH5-F1
#
_entry.id   AF-A0A7S1UYH5-F1
#
_cell.length_a   1.000
_cell.length_b   1.000
_cell.length_c   1.000
_cell.angle_alpha   90.00
_cell.angle_beta   90.00
_cell.angle_gamma   90.00
#
_symmetry.space_group_name_H-M   'P 1'
#
loop_
_entity.id
_entity.type
_entity.pdbx_description
1 polymer ?
#
loop_
_entity_poly.entity_id
_entity_poly.type
_entity_poly.pdbx_seq_one_letter_code
_entity_poly.pdbx_strand_id
1 'polypeptide(L)'
;MEGGLEPLRRNRVLEHLAQCVAKEMAAFGQVRHSDPNKVRDFALMEGTTESCNNDGCSVGENVARAATIRDIHNFLVSQTNATDRINLCNERHQMMGVGIAKGKTDNLLYMCQIFRGCDAATEVP
;
A
#
# COMPACT_ATOMS: atom_id res chain seq x y z
N MET A 1 16.99 -9.18 -21.78
CA MET A 1 15.82 -8.29 -21.70
C MET A 1 15.69 -7.91 -20.24
N GLU A 2 15.94 -6.65 -19.89
CA GLU A 2 15.56 -6.13 -18.57
C GLU A 2 14.02 -6.16 -18.54
N GLY A 3 13.46 -7.23 -17.98
CA GLY A 3 12.02 -7.35 -17.76
C GLY A 3 11.64 -6.39 -16.65
N GLY A 4 11.31 -5.15 -17.02
CA GLY A 4 10.83 -4.14 -16.09
C GLY A 4 9.48 -4.56 -15.51
N LEU A 5 9.27 -4.29 -14.22
CA LEU A 5 7.97 -4.45 -13.58
C LEU A 5 6.94 -3.53 -14.25
N GLU A 6 5.73 -4.05 -14.50
CA GLU A 6 4.62 -3.23 -14.98
C GLU A 6 4.31 -2.10 -13.98
N PRO A 7 4.12 -0.86 -14.44
CA PRO A 7 3.77 0.24 -13.55
C PRO A 7 2.47 -0.01 -12.79
N LEU A 8 2.49 0.20 -11.47
CA LEU A 8 1.30 0.08 -10.62
C LEU A 8 0.22 1.07 -11.04
N ARG A 9 -1.01 0.57 -11.22
CA ARG A 9 -2.18 1.40 -11.54
C ARG A 9 -2.73 2.05 -10.27
N ARG A 10 -3.03 3.34 -10.34
CA ARG A 10 -3.67 4.05 -9.23
C ARG A 10 -5.10 3.53 -9.01
N ASN A 11 -5.45 3.20 -7.77
CA ASN A 11 -6.79 2.78 -7.38
C ASN A 11 -7.36 3.74 -6.31
N ARG A 12 -8.51 4.36 -6.61
CA ARG A 12 -9.13 5.39 -5.75
C ARG A 12 -9.66 4.83 -4.43
N VAL A 13 -10.13 3.59 -4.42
CA VAL A 13 -10.60 2.91 -3.20
C VAL A 13 -9.42 2.68 -2.26
N LEU A 14 -8.30 2.15 -2.79
CA LEU A 14 -7.08 1.97 -2.02
C LEU A 14 -6.51 3.30 -1.53
N GLU A 15 -6.61 4.36 -2.32
CA GLU A 15 -6.18 5.71 -1.93
C GLU A 15 -7.01 6.26 -0.79
N HIS A 16 -8.34 6.11 -0.84
CA HIS A 16 -9.21 6.51 0.25
C HIS A 16 -8.86 5.78 1.55
N LEU A 17 -8.66 4.45 1.47
CA LEU A 17 -8.25 3.64 2.61
C LEU A 17 -6.89 4.09 3.17
N ALA A 18 -5.88 4.23 2.30
CA ALA A 18 -4.55 4.67 2.69
C ALA A 18 -4.59 6.06 3.35
N GLN A 19 -5.46 6.96 2.87
CA GLN A 19 -5.66 8.29 3.45
C GLN A 19 -6.27 8.23 4.84
N CYS A 20 -7.21 7.31 5.10
CA CYS A 20 -7.78 7.08 6.42
C CYS A 20 -6.72 6.56 7.39
N VAL A 21 -5.92 5.56 6.98
CA VAL A 21 -4.82 5.01 7.78
C VAL A 21 -3.77 6.08 8.10
N ALA A 22 -3.37 6.88 7.11
CA ALA A 22 -2.41 7.97 7.33
C ALA A 22 -2.94 9.00 8.35
N LYS A 23 -4.22 9.35 8.29
CA LYS A 23 -4.86 10.25 9.27
C LYS A 23 -4.89 9.66 10.67
N GLU A 24 -5.17 8.36 10.79
CA GLU A 24 -5.13 7.65 12.07
C GLU A 24 -3.71 7.70 12.67
N MET A 25 -2.69 7.35 11.89
CA MET A 25 -1.29 7.41 12.33
C MET A 25 -0.89 8.83 12.76
N ALA A 26 -1.29 9.85 12.00
CA ALA A 26 -1.03 11.24 12.32
C ALA A 26 -1.76 11.73 13.58
N ALA A 27 -2.95 11.19 13.86
CA ALA A 27 -3.71 11.50 15.08
C ALA A 27 -3.07 10.89 16.33
N PHE A 28 -2.55 9.66 16.23
CA PHE A 28 -1.87 8.98 17.32
C PHE A 28 -0.38 9.31 17.45
N GLY A 29 0.21 9.95 16.43
CA GLY A 29 1.64 10.24 16.41
C GLY A 29 2.52 9.00 16.22
N GLN A 30 1.96 7.87 15.76
CA GLN A 30 2.65 6.58 15.71
C GLN A 30 2.49 5.91 14.35
N VAL A 31 3.58 5.35 13.81
CA VAL A 31 3.53 4.49 12.63
C VAL A 31 3.03 3.12 13.06
N ARG A 32 1.94 2.65 12.46
CA ARG A 32 1.36 1.34 12.73
C ARG A 32 0.77 0.76 11.46
N HIS A 33 1.07 -0.50 11.22
CA HIS A 33 0.39 -1.27 10.18
C HIS A 33 -1.10 -1.45 10.54
N SER A 34 -1.93 -1.48 9.51
CA SER A 34 -3.32 -1.86 9.61
C SER A 34 -3.45 -3.38 9.81
N ASP A 35 -4.60 -3.82 10.32
CA ASP A 35 -4.93 -5.25 10.31
C ASP A 35 -5.05 -5.72 8.84
N PRO A 36 -4.23 -6.70 8.40
CA PRO A 36 -4.26 -7.18 7.02
C PRO A 36 -5.63 -7.66 6.56
N ASN A 37 -6.43 -8.24 7.47
CA ASN A 37 -7.79 -8.69 7.16
C ASN A 37 -8.71 -7.50 6.89
N LYS A 38 -8.58 -6.40 7.66
CA LYS A 38 -9.40 -5.19 7.44
C LYS A 38 -9.06 -4.50 6.13
N VAL A 39 -7.78 -4.45 5.75
CA VAL A 39 -7.36 -3.88 4.46
C VAL A 39 -7.91 -4.72 3.32
N ARG A 40 -7.84 -6.05 3.44
CA ARG A 40 -8.41 -6.97 2.45
C ARG A 40 -9.93 -6.80 2.34
N ASP A 41 -10.64 -6.84 3.47
CA ASP A 41 -12.10 -6.76 3.49
C ASP A 41 -12.59 -5.41 2.93
N PHE A 42 -11.92 -4.30 3.27
CA PHE A 42 -12.24 -2.99 2.70
C PHE A 42 -11.97 -2.91 1.19
N ALA A 43 -10.83 -3.45 0.75
CA ALA A 43 -10.50 -3.51 -0.68
C ALA A 43 -11.49 -4.37 -1.49
N LEU A 44 -12.10 -5.38 -0.87
CA LEU A 44 -13.14 -6.23 -1.47
C LEU A 44 -14.52 -5.56 -1.49
N MET A 45 -14.89 -4.83 -0.42
CA MET A 45 -16.22 -4.23 -0.27
C MET A 45 -16.49 -3.01 -1.18
N GLU A 46 -15.50 -2.15 -1.41
CA GLU A 46 -15.70 -0.82 -2.02
C GLU A 46 -15.52 -0.76 -3.55
N GLY A 47 -15.52 -1.89 -4.26
CA GLY A 47 -15.70 -1.88 -5.73
C GLY A 47 -14.61 -2.55 -6.56
N THR A 48 -14.28 -3.80 -6.24
CA THR A 48 -13.44 -4.65 -7.12
C THR A 48 -13.94 -6.08 -7.09
N THR A 49 -15.18 -6.25 -7.54
CA THR A 49 -15.78 -7.56 -7.86
C THR A 49 -15.13 -8.26 -9.05
N GLU A 50 -14.15 -7.62 -9.71
CA GLU A 50 -13.35 -8.28 -10.74
C GLU A 50 -12.18 -9.04 -10.10
N SER A 51 -12.41 -10.34 -9.91
CA SER A 51 -11.39 -11.41 -9.83
C SER A 51 -10.55 -11.59 -8.55
N CYS A 52 -11.12 -11.37 -7.37
CA CYS A 52 -10.47 -11.75 -6.10
C CYS A 52 -11.31 -12.69 -5.22
N ASN A 53 -11.97 -13.67 -5.81
CA ASN A 53 -12.61 -14.71 -5.00
C ASN A 53 -11.58 -15.78 -4.65
N ASN A 54 -10.87 -15.51 -3.55
CA ASN A 54 -10.12 -16.45 -2.71
C ASN A 54 -8.89 -17.12 -3.36
N ASP A 55 -7.82 -17.23 -2.57
CA ASP A 55 -6.52 -17.87 -2.84
C ASP A 55 -5.50 -17.15 -3.76
N GLY A 56 -5.91 -16.24 -4.65
CA GLY A 56 -4.99 -15.57 -5.60
C GLY A 56 -4.67 -14.09 -5.36
N CYS A 57 -5.23 -13.45 -4.33
CA CYS A 57 -5.07 -12.00 -4.11
C CYS A 57 -4.05 -11.65 -3.04
N SER A 58 -3.06 -10.84 -3.44
CA SER A 58 -2.02 -10.30 -2.57
C SER A 58 -2.37 -8.86 -2.18
N VAL A 59 -2.19 -8.55 -0.90
CA VAL A 59 -2.34 -7.21 -0.35
C VAL A 59 -1.08 -6.88 0.43
N GLY A 60 -0.49 -5.73 0.12
CA GLY A 60 0.69 -5.21 0.81
C GLY A 60 0.39 -3.85 1.42
N GLU A 61 1.09 -3.51 2.50
CA GLU A 61 1.00 -2.20 3.13
C GLU A 61 2.41 -1.76 3.53
N ASN A 62 2.78 -0.54 3.12
CA ASN A 62 3.95 0.15 3.62
C ASN A 62 3.50 1.37 4.41
N VAL A 63 4.09 1.59 5.59
CA VAL A 63 3.81 2.76 6.42
C VAL A 63 5.12 3.41 6.87
N ALA A 64 5.16 4.73 6.84
CA ALA A 64 6.34 5.48 7.22
C ALA A 64 5.98 6.87 7.73
N ARG A 65 6.90 7.46 8.49
CA ARG A 65 6.82 8.89 8.85
C ARG A 65 8.18 9.56 8.74
N ALA A 66 8.19 10.82 8.31
CA ALA A 66 9.40 11.66 8.33
C ALA A 66 9.04 13.15 8.17
N ALA A 67 10.04 14.02 8.21
CA ALA A 67 9.83 15.46 8.02
C ALA A 67 9.46 15.83 6.58
N THR A 68 9.92 15.06 5.58
CA THR A 68 9.63 15.31 4.16
C THR A 68 9.22 14.04 3.41
N ILE A 69 8.52 14.22 2.29
CA ILE A 69 8.15 13.11 1.39
C ILE A 69 9.42 12.42 0.85
N ARG A 70 10.49 13.18 0.61
CA ARG A 70 11.77 12.63 0.13
C ARG A 70 12.38 11.69 1.15
N ASP A 71 12.35 12.06 2.43
CA ASP A 71 12.87 11.21 3.51
C ASP A 71 12.03 9.94 3.66
N ILE A 72 10.70 10.05 3.54
CA ILE A 72 9.79 8.89 3.50
C ILE A 72 10.14 7.98 2.34
N HIS A 73 10.26 8.53 1.14
CA HIS A 73 10.60 7.74 -0.05
C HIS A 73 11.94 7.03 0.14
N ASN A 74 12.98 7.74 0.55
CA ASN A 74 14.31 7.18 0.81
C ASN A 74 14.28 6.08 1.87
N PHE A 75 13.49 6.25 2.93
CA PHE A 75 13.29 5.22 3.95
C PHE A 75 12.66 3.96 3.37
N LEU A 76 11.57 4.10 2.59
CA LEU A 76 10.82 2.99 1.99
C LEU A 76 11.61 2.25 0.90
N VAL A 77 12.49 2.95 0.16
CA VAL A 77 13.35 2.31 -0.86
C VAL A 77 14.70 1.84 -0.33
N SER A 78 15.04 2.18 0.92
CA SER A 78 16.33 1.82 1.52
C SER A 78 16.45 0.30 1.70
N GLN A 79 17.65 -0.24 1.47
CA GLN A 79 17.90 -1.68 1.60
C GLN A 79 17.75 -2.20 3.04
N THR A 80 17.82 -1.31 4.03
CA THR A 80 17.63 -1.63 5.45
C THR A 80 16.20 -2.02 5.82
N ASN A 81 15.21 -1.73 4.97
CA ASN A 81 13.82 -2.09 5.20
C ASN A 81 13.29 -2.99 4.07
N ALA A 82 13.89 -4.20 3.98
CA ALA A 82 13.68 -5.14 2.88
C ALA A 82 12.20 -5.48 2.63
N THR A 83 11.35 -5.49 3.66
CA THR A 83 9.92 -5.78 3.56
C THR A 83 9.13 -4.72 2.79
N ASP A 84 9.47 -3.44 2.95
CA ASP A 84 8.79 -2.35 2.24
C ASP A 84 9.18 -2.31 0.76
N ARG A 85 10.45 -2.63 0.46
CA ARG A 85 10.94 -2.78 -0.91
C ARG A 85 10.33 -3.99 -1.61
N ILE A 86 10.05 -5.07 -0.87
CA ILE A 86 9.38 -6.27 -1.40
C ILE A 86 8.01 -5.90 -1.95
N ASN A 87 7.21 -5.07 -1.27
CA ASN A 87 5.89 -4.67 -1.78
C ASN A 87 5.97 -3.79 -3.02
N LEU A 88 6.96 -2.90 -3.10
CA LEU A 88 7.17 -2.01 -4.25
C LEU A 88 7.66 -2.76 -5.49
N CYS A 89 8.39 -3.86 -5.29
CA CYS A 89 8.95 -4.70 -6.35
C CYS A 89 8.20 -6.03 -6.54
N ASN A 90 7.05 -6.23 -5.89
CA ASN A 90 6.30 -7.47 -6.03
C ASN A 90 5.51 -7.43 -7.35
N GLU A 91 5.92 -8.26 -8.30
CA GLU A 91 5.31 -8.34 -9.64
C GLU A 91 3.83 -8.73 -9.61
N ARG A 92 3.36 -9.30 -8.49
CA ARG A 92 1.94 -9.63 -8.30
C ARG A 92 1.09 -8.38 -8.08
N HIS A 93 1.66 -7.30 -7.55
CA HIS A 93 0.93 -6.07 -7.33
C HIS A 93 0.71 -5.34 -8.66
N GLN A 94 -0.55 -5.00 -8.93
CA GLN A 94 -0.96 -4.30 -10.15
C GLN A 94 -1.62 -2.96 -9.83
N MET A 95 -2.00 -2.74 -8.58
CA MET A 95 -2.73 -1.56 -8.13
C MET A 95 -2.13 -1.00 -6.85
N MET A 96 -2.20 0.32 -6.69
CA MET A 96 -1.79 1.00 -5.46
C MET A 96 -2.66 2.21 -5.12
N GLY A 97 -2.72 2.51 -3.83
CA GLY A 97 -3.24 3.75 -3.27
C GLY A 97 -2.26 4.35 -2.27
N VAL A 98 -2.18 5.68 -2.21
CA VAL A 98 -1.26 6.39 -1.31
C VAL A 98 -2.02 7.44 -0.52
N GLY A 99 -1.85 7.42 0.79
CA GLY A 99 -2.38 8.42 1.70
C GLY A 99 -1.25 9.15 2.42
N ILE A 100 -1.42 10.46 2.61
CA ILE A 100 -0.48 11.28 3.39
C ILE A 100 -1.28 12.14 4.38
N ALA A 101 -0.80 12.24 5.62
CA ALA A 101 -1.35 13.15 6.62
C ALA A 101 -0.22 13.80 7.42
N LYS A 102 -0.45 15.01 7.94
CA LYS A 102 0.50 15.71 8.79
C LYS A 102 0.09 15.57 10.25
N GLY A 103 1.00 15.10 11.09
CA GLY A 103 0.85 15.07 12.53
C GLY A 103 0.79 16.50 13.08
N LYS A 104 -0.21 16.78 13.92
CA LYS A 104 -0.36 18.11 14.53
C LYS A 104 0.63 18.34 15.67
N THR A 105 1.04 17.28 16.35
CA THR A 105 1.86 17.34 17.57
C THR A 105 3.35 17.34 17.27
N ASP A 106 3.80 16.53 16.32
CA ASP A 106 5.22 16.37 15.97
C ASP A 106 5.61 17.05 14.66
N ASN A 107 4.64 17.63 13.93
CA ASN A 107 4.81 18.24 12.62
C ASN A 107 5.38 17.31 11.54
N LEU A 108 5.37 16.00 11.75
CA LEU A 108 5.86 15.02 10.78
C LEU A 108 4.77 14.65 9.76
N LEU A 109 5.21 14.18 8.60
CA LEU A 109 4.35 13.57 7.60
C LEU A 109 4.25 12.06 7.87
N TYR A 110 3.05 11.53 7.75
CA TYR A 110 2.72 10.12 7.86
C TYR A 110 2.22 9.66 6.49
N MET A 111 2.82 8.60 5.96
CA MET A 111 2.45 8.02 4.67
C MET A 111 2.00 6.58 4.88
N CYS A 112 0.93 6.21 4.19
CA CYS A 112 0.51 4.83 3.99
C CYS A 112 0.46 4.55 2.49
N GLN A 113 1.03 3.43 2.05
CA GLN A 113 0.88 2.91 0.70
C GLN A 113 0.22 1.54 0.83
N ILE A 114 -0.86 1.34 0.07
CA ILE A 114 -1.57 0.06 0.03
C ILE A 114 -1.45 -0.47 -1.38
N PHE A 115 -1.01 -1.72 -1.50
CA PHE A 115 -0.79 -2.42 -2.75
C PHE A 115 -1.77 -3.57 -2.87
N ARG A 116 -2.18 -3.86 -4.10
CA ARG A 116 -3.00 -5.03 -4.39
C ARG A 116 -2.56 -5.69 -5.68
N GLY A 117 -2.53 -7.01 -5.62
CA GLY A 117 -2.37 -7.93 -6.73
C GLY A 117 -3.48 -8.96 -6.77
N CYS A 118 -3.82 -9.40 -7.97
CA CYS A 118 -4.65 -10.57 -8.19
C CYS A 118 -3.90 -11.39 -9.23
N ASP A 119 -3.60 -12.65 -8.93
CA ASP A 119 -3.18 -13.56 -9.98
C ASP A 119 -4.30 -13.58 -11.02
N ALA A 120 -3.99 -13.26 -12.28
CA ALA A 120 -4.94 -13.49 -13.35
C ALA A 120 -5.27 -14.97 -13.29
N ALA A 121 -6.57 -15.30 -13.13
CA ALA A 121 -7.02 -16.68 -13.15
C ALA A 121 -6.31 -17.38 -14.31
N THR A 122 -5.50 -18.40 -14.00
CA THR A 122 -4.93 -19.24 -15.04
C THR A 122 -6.11 -19.80 -15.81
N GLU A 123 -6.34 -19.29 -17.03
CA GLU A 123 -7.16 -19.99 -18.01
C GLU A 123 -6.52 -21.37 -18.15
N VAL A 124 -7.17 -22.37 -17.57
CA VAL A 124 -6.80 -23.77 -17.76
C VAL A 124 -7.16 -24.12 -19.20
N PRO A 125 -6.21 -24.59 -20.03
CA PRO A 125 -6.46 -24.92 -21.43
C PRO A 125 -7.43 -26.09 -21.62
#